data_AF-A0A2K6U3L0-F1
#
_entry.id   AF-A0A2K6U3L0-F1
#
_cell.length_a   1.000
_cell.length_b   1.000
_cell.length_c   1.000
_cell.angle_alpha   90.00
_cell.angle_beta   90.00
_cell.angle_gamma   90.00
#
_symmetry.space_group_name_H-M   'P 1'
#
loop_
_entity.id
_entity.type
_entity.pdbx_description
1 polymer ?
#
loop_
_entity_poly.entity_id
_entity_poly.type
_entity_poly.pdbx_seq_one_letter_code
_entity_poly.pdbx_strand_id
1 'polypeptide(L)'
;MAAAVTFCRLLCRSGAVARSLPLGARCFGVQVSPTGEQITHTGQVYDEKDYRRIRFVGRQKEVNENFGIDLIAEQPVSEVETRVISCDGGGGALGHPKVYINLDKETKTGTCGYCGLQFRQRHR
;
A
#
# COMPACT_ATOMS: atom_id res chain seq x y z
N MET A 1 57.13 -10.39 46.95
CA MET A 1 55.74 -10.86 47.02
C MET A 1 54.95 -10.10 45.96
N ALA A 2 54.76 -10.70 44.78
CA ALA A 2 54.13 -10.04 43.64
C ALA A 2 52.70 -10.57 43.46
N ALA A 3 51.72 -9.67 43.60
CA ALA A 3 50.30 -9.99 43.49
C ALA A 3 49.91 -10.25 42.03
N ALA A 4 49.26 -11.38 41.79
CA ALA A 4 48.67 -11.73 40.51
C ALA A 4 47.42 -10.87 40.26
N VAL A 5 47.41 -10.11 39.16
CA VAL A 5 46.22 -9.37 38.71
C VAL A 5 45.58 -10.17 37.58
N THR A 6 44.51 -10.88 37.90
CA THR A 6 43.72 -11.67 36.96
C THR A 6 42.86 -10.74 36.09
N PHE A 7 43.31 -10.49 34.86
CA PHE A 7 42.52 -9.80 33.83
C PHE A 7 41.39 -10.74 33.34
N CYS A 8 40.17 -10.52 33.81
CA CYS A 8 38.98 -11.20 33.32
C CYS A 8 38.51 -10.52 32.01
N ARG A 9 38.81 -11.13 30.86
CA ARG A 9 38.27 -10.76 29.55
C ARG A 9 37.03 -11.61 29.22
N LEU A 10 36.11 -10.99 28.49
CA LEU A 10 35.03 -11.57 27.65
C LEU A 10 33.80 -12.07 28.44
N LEU A 11 32.54 -11.78 28.09
CA LEU A 11 31.90 -11.51 26.81
C LEU A 11 30.75 -10.50 27.00
N CYS A 12 30.74 -9.41 26.23
CA CYS A 12 29.54 -8.58 26.09
C CYS A 12 28.52 -9.37 25.26
N ARG A 13 27.39 -9.72 25.87
CA ARG A 13 26.25 -10.38 25.20
C ARG A 13 25.87 -9.57 23.96
N SER A 14 26.08 -10.16 22.78
CA SER A 14 25.50 -9.69 21.54
C SER A 14 23.99 -9.62 21.71
N GLY A 15 23.45 -8.41 21.89
CA GLY A 15 22.03 -8.17 21.83
C GLY A 15 21.55 -8.58 20.44
N ALA A 16 20.65 -9.55 20.40
CA ALA A 16 19.96 -9.93 19.19
C ALA A 16 19.25 -8.67 18.65
N VAL A 17 19.75 -8.13 17.54
CA VAL A 17 19.02 -7.16 16.75
C VAL A 17 17.84 -7.92 16.16
N ALA A 18 16.71 -7.90 16.88
CA ALA A 18 15.44 -8.31 16.35
C ALA A 18 15.17 -7.41 15.14
N ARG A 19 15.47 -7.92 13.94
CA ARG A 19 14.96 -7.35 12.69
C ARG A 19 13.46 -7.50 12.79
N SER A 20 12.78 -6.45 13.22
CA SER A 20 11.34 -6.31 13.03
C SER A 20 11.10 -6.45 11.53
N LEU A 21 10.54 -7.60 11.13
CA LEU A 21 9.93 -7.74 9.82
C LEU A 21 8.92 -6.58 9.70
N PRO A 22 8.94 -5.79 8.61
CA PRO A 22 7.97 -4.73 8.45
C PRO A 22 6.60 -5.39 8.47
N LEU A 23 5.75 -4.93 9.38
CA LEU A 23 4.39 -5.41 9.54
C LEU A 23 3.65 -5.09 8.23
N GLY A 24 3.43 -6.11 7.40
CA GLY A 24 2.56 -6.07 6.22
C GLY A 24 3.11 -5.30 5.03
N ALA A 25 4.09 -5.88 4.33
CA ALA A 25 4.23 -5.57 2.90
C ALA A 25 2.95 -6.04 2.21
N ARG A 26 2.11 -5.11 1.75
CA ARG A 26 0.98 -5.46 0.88
C ARG A 26 1.58 -6.07 -0.38
N CYS A 27 1.12 -7.26 -0.77
CA CYS A 27 1.50 -7.83 -2.05
C CYS A 27 0.80 -7.02 -3.14
N PHE A 28 1.52 -6.06 -3.71
CA PHE A 28 1.06 -5.29 -4.86
C PHE A 28 0.92 -6.23 -6.07
N GLY A 29 -0.18 -6.09 -6.81
CA GLY A 29 -0.44 -6.81 -8.06
C GLY A 29 -1.22 -8.12 -7.96
N VAL A 30 -1.32 -8.79 -9.11
CA VAL A 30 -2.15 -9.98 -9.32
C VAL A 30 -1.69 -11.15 -8.47
N GLN A 31 -2.59 -11.67 -7.65
CA GLN A 31 -2.38 -12.88 -6.87
C GLN A 31 -2.89 -14.10 -7.63
N VAL A 32 -2.29 -15.26 -7.38
CA VAL A 32 -2.68 -16.53 -8.00
C VAL A 32 -3.37 -17.41 -6.95
N SER A 33 -4.54 -17.94 -7.31
CA SER A 33 -5.31 -18.88 -6.49
C SER A 33 -4.65 -20.26 -6.42
N PRO A 34 -5.03 -21.12 -5.46
CA PRO A 34 -4.49 -22.49 -5.36
C PRO A 34 -4.68 -23.33 -6.64
N THR A 35 -5.70 -23.00 -7.44
CA THR A 35 -6.00 -23.67 -8.71
C THR A 35 -5.16 -23.15 -9.88
N GLY A 36 -4.24 -22.21 -9.64
CA GLY A 36 -3.41 -21.60 -10.66
C GLY A 36 -4.08 -20.46 -11.44
N GLU A 37 -5.31 -20.07 -11.08
CA GLU A 37 -6.00 -18.94 -11.74
C GLU A 37 -5.62 -17.61 -11.11
N GLN A 38 -5.46 -16.59 -11.94
CA GLN A 38 -5.28 -15.21 -11.49
C GLN A 38 -6.57 -14.68 -10.83
N ILE A 39 -6.38 -14.05 -9.67
CA ILE A 39 -7.43 -13.36 -8.92
C ILE A 39 -7.59 -11.95 -9.50
N THR A 40 -8.83 -11.51 -9.74
CA THR A 40 -9.06 -10.16 -10.29
C THR A 40 -8.75 -9.07 -9.27
N HIS A 41 -8.63 -7.82 -9.71
CA HIS A 41 -8.44 -6.65 -8.83
C HIS A 41 -9.55 -6.48 -7.77
N THR A 42 -10.73 -7.06 -7.98
CA THR A 42 -11.84 -7.09 -7.02
C THR A 42 -11.73 -8.25 -6.02
N GLY A 43 -10.83 -9.21 -6.26
CA GLY A 43 -10.71 -10.44 -5.49
C GLY A 43 -11.50 -11.63 -6.04
N GLN A 44 -12.06 -11.54 -7.26
CA GLN A 44 -12.90 -12.61 -7.82
C GLN A 44 -12.06 -13.75 -8.40
N VAL A 45 -12.39 -14.96 -7.99
CA VAL A 45 -11.93 -16.22 -8.58
C VAL A 45 -13.05 -17.26 -8.46
N TYR A 46 -13.04 -18.28 -9.32
CA TYR A 46 -13.99 -19.39 -9.19
C TYR A 46 -13.47 -20.40 -8.18
N ASP A 47 -14.37 -21.03 -7.44
CA ASP A 47 -14.00 -22.12 -6.54
C ASP A 47 -13.46 -23.31 -7.33
N GLU A 48 -12.63 -24.13 -6.68
CA GLU A 48 -12.00 -25.29 -7.34
C GLU A 48 -13.02 -26.27 -7.93
N LYS A 49 -14.17 -26.43 -7.26
CA LYS A 49 -15.27 -27.32 -7.65
C LYS A 49 -16.33 -26.64 -8.51
N ASP A 50 -16.13 -25.37 -8.87
CA ASP A 50 -17.10 -24.64 -9.67
C ASP A 50 -17.01 -25.04 -11.14
N TYR A 51 -18.09 -25.63 -11.66
CA TYR A 51 -18.20 -26.05 -13.05
C TYR A 51 -17.98 -24.89 -14.03
N ARG A 52 -18.24 -23.64 -13.62
CA ARG A 52 -18.10 -22.44 -14.45
C ARG A 52 -16.67 -22.22 -14.95
N ARG A 53 -15.68 -22.84 -14.31
CA ARG A 53 -14.26 -22.80 -14.68
C ARG A 53 -13.97 -23.38 -16.06
N ILE A 54 -14.80 -24.32 -16.52
CA ILE A 54 -14.64 -25.00 -17.83
C ILE A 54 -14.50 -24.02 -19.00
N ARG A 55 -15.09 -22.81 -18.88
CA ARG A 55 -15.01 -21.77 -19.92
C ARG A 55 -13.59 -21.28 -20.22
N PHE A 56 -12.66 -21.45 -19.27
CA PHE A 56 -11.26 -21.05 -19.40
C PHE A 56 -10.34 -22.24 -19.66
N VAL A 57 -10.85 -23.47 -19.73
CA VAL A 57 -10.02 -24.61 -20.13
C VAL A 57 -9.68 -24.47 -21.62
N GLY A 58 -8.39 -24.45 -21.94
CA GLY A 58 -7.88 -24.21 -23.31
C GLY A 58 -7.96 -22.74 -23.75
N ARG A 59 -8.29 -21.81 -22.85
CA ARG A 59 -8.34 -20.35 -23.09
C ARG A 59 -7.67 -19.63 -21.92
N GLN A 60 -7.45 -18.31 -22.06
CA GLN A 60 -6.92 -17.49 -20.96
C GLN A 60 -8.04 -16.69 -20.29
N LYS A 61 -8.00 -16.59 -18.96
CA LYS A 61 -8.81 -15.64 -18.20
C LYS A 61 -8.08 -14.30 -18.23
N GLU A 62 -8.64 -13.33 -18.93
CA GLU A 62 -8.06 -11.99 -19.03
C GLU A 62 -8.28 -11.21 -17.73
N VAL A 63 -7.18 -10.78 -17.12
CA VAL A 63 -7.17 -9.96 -15.91
C VAL A 63 -6.22 -8.79 -16.14
N ASN A 64 -6.65 -7.58 -15.78
CA ASN A 64 -5.77 -6.41 -15.81
C ASN A 64 -4.72 -6.51 -14.69
N GLU A 65 -3.43 -6.46 -15.03
CA GLU A 65 -2.33 -6.55 -14.07
C GLU A 65 -2.12 -5.25 -13.25
N ASN A 66 -2.53 -4.11 -13.81
CA ASN A 66 -2.34 -2.80 -13.20
C ASN A 66 -3.51 -2.45 -12.27
N PHE A 67 -3.36 -2.74 -10.98
CA PHE A 67 -4.40 -2.48 -9.99
C PHE A 67 -4.39 -1.00 -9.56
N GLY A 68 -5.53 -0.31 -9.70
CA GLY A 68 -5.63 1.11 -9.31
C GLY A 68 -5.40 1.37 -7.82
N ILE A 69 -5.73 0.40 -6.95
CA ILE A 69 -5.50 0.47 -5.49
C ILE A 69 -4.00 0.59 -5.17
N ASP A 70 -3.18 -0.10 -5.94
CA ASP A 70 -1.73 -0.16 -5.75
C ASP A 70 -1.09 1.13 -6.27
N LEU A 71 -1.48 1.53 -7.48
CA LEU A 71 -0.98 2.75 -8.11
C LEU A 71 -1.32 4.02 -7.31
N ILE A 72 -2.51 4.08 -6.70
CA ILE A 72 -2.88 5.26 -5.89
C ILE A 72 -2.19 5.27 -4.53
N ALA A 73 -1.88 4.11 -3.97
CA ALA A 73 -1.12 4.00 -2.72
C ALA A 73 0.36 4.37 -2.91
N GLU A 74 0.89 4.19 -4.12
CA GLU A 74 2.24 4.60 -4.50
C GLU A 74 2.38 6.14 -4.62
N GLN A 75 1.28 6.84 -4.95
CA GLN A 75 1.32 8.30 -5.06
C GLN A 75 1.60 8.99 -3.72
N PRO A 76 2.48 10.02 -3.70
CA PRO A 76 2.79 10.74 -2.48
C PRO A 76 1.59 11.57 -2.00
N VAL A 77 1.49 11.71 -0.68
CA VAL A 77 0.51 12.61 -0.05
C VAL A 77 0.92 14.06 -0.32
N SER A 78 0.04 14.84 -0.91
CA SER A 78 0.28 16.25 -1.20
C SER A 78 0.09 17.11 0.06
N GLU A 79 1.14 17.81 0.46
CA GLU A 79 1.10 18.73 1.61
C GLU A 79 0.75 20.14 1.16
N VAL A 80 -0.23 20.75 1.83
CA VAL A 80 -0.71 22.11 1.53
C VAL A 80 -0.81 22.94 2.80
N GLU A 81 -0.69 24.25 2.71
CA GLU A 81 -0.79 25.14 3.88
C GLU A 81 -2.25 25.53 4.18
N THR A 82 -3.14 25.43 3.18
CA THR A 82 -4.54 25.85 3.30
C THR A 82 -5.41 24.80 3.97
N ARG A 83 -6.43 25.26 4.70
CA ARG A 83 -7.42 24.42 5.38
C ARG A 83 -8.35 23.68 4.42
N VAL A 84 -8.70 24.31 3.29
CA VAL A 84 -9.56 23.75 2.25
C VAL A 84 -8.79 23.78 0.93
N ILE A 85 -8.79 22.67 0.20
CA ILE A 85 -8.17 22.55 -1.12
C ILE A 85 -9.21 22.22 -2.18
N SER A 86 -8.99 22.70 -3.40
CA SER A 86 -9.79 22.29 -4.56
C SER A 86 -9.04 21.29 -5.42
N CYS A 87 -9.68 20.16 -5.73
CA CYS A 87 -9.17 19.14 -6.63
C CYS A 87 -10.10 19.03 -7.84
N ASP A 88 -9.53 19.06 -9.04
CA ASP A 88 -10.18 18.84 -10.34
C ASP A 88 -9.61 17.62 -11.07
N GLY A 89 -8.62 16.95 -10.50
CA GLY A 89 -7.92 15.83 -11.12
C GLY A 89 -6.89 16.22 -12.19
N GLY A 90 -6.62 17.52 -12.35
CA GLY A 90 -5.73 18.05 -13.37
C GLY A 90 -6.40 18.19 -14.74
N GLY A 91 -5.88 19.12 -15.56
CA GLY A 91 -6.37 19.33 -16.93
C GLY A 91 -7.72 20.07 -17.02
N GLY A 92 -8.19 20.70 -15.94
CA GLY A 92 -9.40 21.51 -15.93
C GLY A 92 -10.65 20.72 -16.31
N ALA A 93 -11.09 20.82 -17.57
CA ALA A 93 -12.27 20.10 -18.07
C ALA A 93 -12.02 18.62 -18.41
N LEU A 94 -10.75 18.18 -18.50
CA LEU A 94 -10.40 16.78 -18.79
C LEU A 94 -10.39 15.89 -17.54
N GLY A 95 -10.43 16.49 -16.35
CA GLY A 95 -10.44 15.79 -15.07
C GLY A 95 -11.86 15.53 -14.58
N HIS A 96 -12.03 15.53 -13.26
CA HIS A 96 -13.33 15.36 -12.62
C HIS A 96 -13.92 16.72 -12.21
N PRO A 97 -15.23 16.78 -11.86
CA PRO A 97 -15.82 18.01 -11.34
C PRO A 97 -15.02 18.56 -10.15
N LYS A 98 -14.80 19.88 -10.15
CA LYS A 98 -14.05 20.55 -9.08
C LYS A 98 -14.73 20.30 -7.73
N VAL A 99 -14.01 19.65 -6.81
CA VAL A 99 -14.46 19.41 -5.44
C VAL A 99 -13.55 20.07 -4.43
N TYR A 100 -14.14 20.44 -3.29
CA TYR A 100 -13.43 21.03 -2.16
C TYR A 100 -13.29 20.01 -1.04
N ILE A 101 -12.07 19.82 -0.56
CA ILE A 101 -11.71 18.83 0.46
C ILE A 101 -11.26 19.58 1.70
N ASN A 102 -11.88 19.26 2.84
CA ASN A 102 -11.54 19.83 4.14
C ASN A 102 -10.39 19.06 4.79
N LEU A 103 -9.40 19.80 5.28
CA LEU A 103 -8.19 19.26 5.92
C LEU A 103 -8.10 19.56 7.43
N ASP A 104 -9.23 19.95 8.04
CA ASP A 104 -9.34 20.30 9.47
C ASP A 104 -8.86 19.21 10.44
N LYS A 105 -8.85 17.95 9.99
CA LYS A 105 -8.47 16.81 10.82
C LYS A 105 -7.03 16.40 10.53
N GLU A 106 -6.09 16.86 11.37
CA GLU A 106 -4.66 16.53 11.24
C GLU A 106 -4.35 15.03 11.33
N THR A 107 -5.23 14.26 11.98
CA THR A 107 -5.07 12.81 12.17
C THR A 107 -5.31 11.97 10.91
N LYS A 108 -5.99 12.52 9.89
CA LYS A 108 -6.32 11.79 8.66
C LYS A 108 -6.00 12.63 7.43
N THR A 109 -5.52 11.99 6.38
CA THR A 109 -5.37 12.65 5.08
C THR A 109 -6.75 12.85 4.44
N GLY A 110 -6.96 14.03 3.85
CA GLY A 110 -8.13 14.32 3.05
C GLY A 110 -7.99 13.63 1.70
N THR A 111 -8.79 12.59 1.45
CA THR A 111 -8.74 11.84 0.18
C THR A 111 -9.76 12.39 -0.80
N CYS A 112 -9.35 12.62 -2.05
CA CYS A 112 -10.27 12.98 -3.11
C CYS A 112 -11.14 11.77 -3.50
N GLY A 113 -12.46 11.95 -3.51
CA GLY A 113 -13.41 10.89 -3.89
C GLY A 113 -13.37 10.47 -5.37
N TYR A 114 -12.63 11.20 -6.22
CA TYR A 114 -12.50 10.91 -7.64
C TYR A 114 -11.10 10.36 -7.96
N CYS A 115 -10.06 11.19 -7.84
CA CYS A 115 -8.70 10.75 -8.15
C CYS A 115 -8.09 9.81 -7.12
N GLY A 116 -8.64 9.72 -5.91
CA GLY A 116 -8.04 8.95 -4.80
C GLY A 116 -6.76 9.56 -4.22
N LEU A 117 -6.31 10.70 -4.74
CA LEU A 117 -5.15 11.42 -4.22
C LEU A 117 -5.41 11.90 -2.79
N GLN A 118 -4.35 11.88 -1.99
CA GLN A 118 -4.40 12.25 -0.58
C GLN A 118 -3.74 13.60 -0.36
N PHE A 119 -4.38 14.43 0.46
CA PHE A 119 -3.93 15.75 0.84
C PHE A 119 -3.79 15.86 2.35
N ARG A 120 -2.79 16.60 2.83
CA ARG A 120 -2.60 16.88 4.26
C ARG A 120 -2.27 18.35 4.47
N GLN A 121 -2.82 18.95 5.52
CA GLN A 121 -2.42 20.29 5.91
C GLN A 121 -1.07 20.25 6.63
N ARG A 122 -0.09 21.01 6.14
CA ARG A 122 1.18 21.21 6.80
C ARG A 122 1.05 22.37 7.79
N HIS A 123 1.21 22.07 9.07
CA HIS A 123 1.30 23.08 10.11
C HIS A 123 2.75 23.57 10.21
N ARG A 124 2.92 24.89 10.32
CA ARG A 124 4.22 25.54 10.48
C ARG A 124 4.53 25.77 11.95
#